data_AF-A0A7Y3WSX5-F1
#
_entry.id   AF-A0A7Y3WSX5-F1
#
_cell.length_a   1.000
_cell.length_b   1.000
_cell.length_c   1.000
_cell.angle_alpha   90.00
_cell.angle_beta   90.00
_cell.angle_gamma   90.00
#
_symmetry.space_group_name_H-M   'P 1'
#
loop_
_entity.id
_entity.type
_entity.pdbx_description
1 polymer ?
#
loop_
_entity_poly.entity_id
_entity_poly.type
_entity_poly.pdbx_seq_one_letter_code
_entity_poly.pdbx_strand_id
1 'polypeptide(L)'
;MGIFDVIKKSILGASFESKLMRSISTPIFIKEFKKESKNILDLKELLNNSADQIVKSKIDNELNLQKYVQEGFSKVYFELKNSPVPFYGLHNIRLGLGESIANIDFLMITHQFCN
;
A
#
# COMPACT_ATOMS: atom_id res chain seq x y z
N MET A 1 25.72 1.22 17.77
CA MET A 1 25.29 2.20 16.74
C MET A 1 25.31 1.49 15.41
N GLY A 2 24.15 1.24 14.82
CA GLY A 2 24.03 0.38 13.64
C GLY A 2 24.42 1.10 12.36
N ILE A 3 24.86 0.34 11.37
CA ILE A 3 25.20 0.82 10.02
C ILE A 3 23.98 1.55 9.39
N PHE A 4 22.76 1.14 9.75
CA PHE A 4 21.53 1.82 9.40
C PHE A 4 21.39 3.23 9.98
N ASP A 5 21.83 3.49 11.21
CA ASP A 5 21.79 4.83 11.81
C ASP A 5 22.76 5.79 11.11
N VAL A 6 23.91 5.27 10.65
CA VAL A 6 24.92 6.04 9.92
C VAL A 6 24.43 6.38 8.51
N ILE A 7 23.81 5.44 7.81
CA ILE A 7 23.21 5.66 6.49
C ILE A 7 22.02 6.64 6.61
N LYS A 8 21.18 6.47 7.64
CA LYS A 8 20.06 7.39 7.91
C LYS A 8 20.58 8.80 8.18
N LYS A 9 21.65 8.96 8.96
CA LYS A 9 22.23 10.29 9.26
C LYS A 9 22.98 10.91 8.08
N SER A 10 23.58 10.11 7.19
CA SER A 10 24.33 10.59 6.02
C SER A 10 23.44 10.92 4.82
N ILE A 11 22.29 10.24 4.65
CA ILE A 11 21.35 10.46 3.53
C ILE A 11 20.16 11.32 3.98
N LEU A 12 19.74 11.20 5.24
CA LEU A 12 18.54 11.84 5.81
C LEU A 12 18.94 12.73 7.01
N GLY A 13 19.85 13.68 6.79
CA GLY A 13 19.95 14.80 7.73
C GLY A 13 18.59 15.48 7.84
N ALA A 14 18.15 15.86 9.03
CA ALA A 14 16.82 16.47 9.28
C ALA A 14 16.48 17.69 8.37
N SER A 15 17.50 18.32 7.77
CA SER A 15 17.38 19.35 6.74
C SER A 15 16.90 18.82 5.38
N PHE A 16 17.24 17.59 5.00
CA PHE A 16 16.88 17.00 3.71
C PHE A 16 15.44 16.49 3.70
N GLU A 17 14.98 15.83 4.77
CA GLU A 17 13.60 15.35 4.88
C GLU A 17 12.58 16.49 4.82
N SER A 18 12.83 17.59 5.54
CA SER A 18 12.01 18.80 5.48
C SER A 18 12.06 19.48 4.12
N LYS A 19 13.23 19.49 3.44
CA LYS A 19 13.38 20.05 2.10
C LYS A 19 12.69 19.19 1.03
N LEU A 20 12.75 17.86 1.15
CA LEU A 20 12.09 16.90 0.27
C LEU A 20 10.56 17.01 0.42
N MET A 21 10.04 17.04 1.64
CA MET A 21 8.59 17.17 1.87
C MET A 21 8.04 18.57 1.50
N ARG A 22 8.85 19.64 1.61
CA ARG A 22 8.47 20.98 1.10
C ARG A 22 8.55 21.11 -0.42
N SER A 23 9.17 20.14 -1.11
CA SER A 23 9.35 20.17 -2.57
C SER A 23 8.13 19.65 -3.34
N ILE A 24 7.20 18.96 -2.65
CA ILE A 24 6.00 18.41 -3.26
C ILE A 24 4.80 19.34 -3.04
N SER A 25 4.03 19.56 -4.09
CA SER A 25 2.80 20.37 -4.05
C SER A 25 1.53 19.53 -4.16
N THR A 26 1.67 18.22 -4.40
CA THR A 26 0.57 17.26 -4.56
C THR A 26 0.93 15.94 -3.86
N PRO A 27 -0.06 15.06 -3.62
CA PRO A 27 0.18 13.70 -3.17
C PRO A 27 1.10 12.93 -4.12
N ILE A 28 2.13 12.27 -3.58
CA ILE A 28 3.00 11.37 -4.35
C ILE A 28 2.94 9.98 -3.73
N PHE A 29 2.36 9.04 -4.45
CA PHE A 29 2.39 7.63 -4.06
C PHE A 29 3.69 6.97 -4.54
N ILE A 30 4.42 6.35 -3.60
CA ILE A 30 5.69 5.68 -3.88
C ILE A 30 5.48 4.43 -4.75
N LYS A 31 4.30 3.82 -4.66
CA LYS A 31 3.88 2.68 -5.47
C LYS A 31 2.48 2.97 -6.01
N GLU A 32 2.30 2.85 -7.33
CA GLU A 32 0.98 2.95 -7.93
C GLU A 32 0.07 1.81 -7.46
N PHE A 33 -1.20 2.14 -7.23
CA PHE A 33 -2.20 1.13 -6.92
C PHE A 33 -2.46 0.26 -8.13
N LYS A 34 -2.52 -1.06 -7.92
CA LYS A 34 -2.86 -2.04 -8.94
C LYS A 34 -4.08 -2.82 -8.47
N LYS A 35 -5.14 -2.80 -9.27
CA LYS A 35 -6.39 -3.49 -8.96
C LYS A 35 -6.22 -5.02 -8.98
N GLU A 36 -5.32 -5.54 -9.81
CA GLU A 36 -4.92 -6.95 -9.76
C GLU A 36 -3.78 -7.14 -8.75
N SER A 37 -4.13 -7.71 -7.60
CA SER A 37 -3.17 -8.19 -6.62
C SER A 37 -2.62 -9.56 -7.04
N LYS A 38 -1.44 -9.92 -6.51
CA LYS A 38 -0.87 -11.26 -6.70
C LYS A 38 -1.87 -12.35 -6.25
N ASN A 39 -2.56 -12.13 -5.13
CA ASN A 39 -3.57 -13.07 -4.64
C ASN A 39 -4.71 -13.33 -5.64
N ILE A 40 -5.17 -12.29 -6.36
CA ILE A 40 -6.19 -12.46 -7.40
C ILE A 40 -5.65 -13.29 -8.57
N LEU A 41 -4.39 -13.09 -8.95
CA LEU A 41 -3.74 -13.88 -10.01
C LEU A 41 -3.59 -15.35 -9.57
N ASP A 42 -3.11 -15.58 -8.36
CA ASP A 42 -2.94 -16.92 -7.79
C ASP A 42 -4.29 -17.66 -7.68
N LEU A 43 -5.36 -16.97 -7.26
CA LEU A 43 -6.71 -17.55 -7.22
C LEU A 43 -7.27 -17.87 -8.61
N LYS A 44 -7.03 -17.02 -9.62
CA LYS A 44 -7.42 -17.30 -11.01
C LYS A 44 -6.69 -18.53 -11.54
N GLU A 45 -5.40 -18.68 -11.22
CA GLU A 45 -4.61 -19.85 -11.60
C GLU A 45 -5.14 -21.13 -10.93
N LEU A 46 -5.42 -21.08 -9.62
CA LEU A 46 -6.02 -22.19 -8.88
C LEU A 46 -7.40 -22.59 -9.42
N LEU A 47 -8.23 -21.62 -9.79
CA LEU A 47 -9.53 -21.87 -10.41
C LEU A 47 -9.39 -22.66 -11.72
N ASN A 48 -8.44 -22.25 -12.57
CA ASN A 48 -8.18 -22.88 -13.87
C ASN A 48 -7.65 -24.31 -13.72
N ASN A 49 -6.85 -24.57 -12.69
CA ASN A 49 -6.21 -25.86 -12.44
C ASN A 49 -7.06 -26.84 -11.61
N SER A 50 -8.15 -26.38 -10.99
CA SER A 50 -9.04 -27.26 -10.21
C SER A 50 -9.93 -28.10 -11.13
N ALA A 51 -10.19 -29.35 -10.74
CA ALA A 51 -11.17 -30.23 -11.39
C ALA A 51 -12.48 -30.35 -10.59
N ASP A 52 -12.46 -29.99 -9.31
CA ASP A 52 -13.61 -30.12 -8.40
C ASP A 52 -14.52 -28.88 -8.50
N GLN A 53 -15.78 -29.11 -8.85
CA GLN A 53 -16.79 -28.07 -9.02
C GLN A 53 -17.13 -27.31 -7.73
N ILE A 54 -17.09 -28.00 -6.58
CA ILE A 54 -17.32 -27.37 -5.27
C ILE A 54 -16.16 -26.43 -4.93
N VAL A 55 -14.93 -26.86 -5.21
CA VAL A 55 -13.74 -26.04 -5.02
C VAL A 55 -13.75 -24.83 -5.95
N LYS A 56 -14.12 -25.01 -7.23
CA LYS A 56 -14.26 -23.90 -8.18
C LYS A 56 -15.25 -22.85 -7.69
N SER A 57 -16.44 -23.28 -7.27
CA SER A 57 -17.48 -22.37 -6.75
C SER A 57 -16.99 -21.55 -5.55
N LYS A 58 -16.22 -22.16 -4.64
CA LYS A 58 -15.61 -21.44 -3.51
C LYS A 58 -14.58 -20.41 -3.95
N ILE A 59 -13.71 -20.78 -4.90
CA ILE A 59 -12.68 -19.88 -5.44
C ILE A 59 -13.33 -18.71 -6.19
N ASP A 60 -14.39 -18.96 -6.97
CA ASP A 60 -15.13 -17.91 -7.68
C ASP A 60 -15.77 -16.90 -6.72
N ASN A 61 -16.38 -17.39 -5.64
CA ASN A 61 -16.94 -16.53 -4.60
C ASN A 61 -15.85 -15.66 -3.95
N GLU A 62 -14.70 -16.25 -3.61
CA GLU A 62 -13.56 -15.53 -3.04
C GLU A 62 -13.02 -14.47 -4.02
N LEU A 63 -12.88 -14.81 -5.30
CA LEU A 63 -12.48 -13.86 -6.35
C LEU A 63 -13.44 -12.68 -6.45
N ASN A 64 -14.75 -12.93 -6.33
CA ASN A 64 -15.75 -11.86 -6.35
C ASN A 64 -15.63 -10.96 -5.11
N LEU A 65 -15.48 -11.53 -3.92
CA LEU A 65 -15.26 -10.76 -2.69
C LEU A 65 -13.99 -9.89 -2.79
N GLN A 66 -12.89 -10.45 -3.27
CA GLN A 66 -11.63 -9.69 -3.44
C GLN A 66 -11.77 -8.56 -4.45
N LYS A 67 -12.52 -8.75 -5.54
CA LYS A 67 -12.82 -7.67 -6.49
C LYS A 67 -13.57 -6.53 -5.81
N TYR A 68 -14.60 -6.83 -5.01
CA TYR A 68 -15.35 -5.80 -4.28
C TYR A 68 -14.46 -5.01 -3.32
N VAL A 69 -13.60 -5.71 -2.57
CA VAL A 69 -12.63 -5.06 -1.66
C VAL A 69 -11.68 -4.15 -2.45
N GLN A 70 -11.15 -4.61 -3.57
CA GLN A 70 -10.24 -3.78 -4.38
C GLN A 70 -10.92 -2.60 -5.05
N GLU A 71 -12.21 -2.68 -5.34
CA GLU A 71 -12.96 -1.51 -5.79
C GLU A 71 -13.11 -0.46 -4.70
N GLY A 72 -13.34 -0.88 -3.45
CA GLY A 72 -13.32 0.02 -2.30
C GLY A 72 -11.97 0.73 -2.16
N PHE A 73 -10.88 -0.03 -2.13
CA PHE A 73 -9.54 0.54 -2.01
C PHE A 73 -9.14 1.42 -3.19
N SER A 74 -9.56 1.08 -4.41
CA SER A 74 -9.29 1.90 -5.59
C SER A 74 -9.95 3.28 -5.50
N LYS A 75 -11.14 3.38 -4.89
CA LYS A 75 -11.83 4.65 -4.68
C LYS A 75 -11.10 5.50 -3.65
N VAL A 76 -10.73 4.90 -2.51
CA VAL A 76 -9.94 5.58 -1.47
C VAL A 76 -8.61 6.07 -2.04
N TYR A 77 -7.89 5.23 -2.80
CA TYR A 77 -6.65 5.61 -3.47
C TYR A 77 -6.85 6.79 -4.42
N PHE A 78 -7.93 6.78 -5.20
CA PHE A 78 -8.25 7.88 -6.12
C PHE A 78 -8.51 9.19 -5.36
N GLU A 79 -9.27 9.17 -4.28
CA GLU A 79 -9.53 10.34 -3.45
C GLU A 79 -8.23 10.88 -2.83
N LEU A 80 -7.41 10.00 -2.26
CA LEU A 80 -6.12 10.35 -1.67
C LEU A 80 -5.16 10.95 -2.72
N LYS A 81 -5.07 10.34 -3.91
CA LYS A 81 -4.18 10.82 -4.98
C LYS A 81 -4.57 12.19 -5.52
N ASN A 82 -5.86 12.55 -5.44
CA ASN A 82 -6.38 13.85 -5.86
C ASN A 82 -6.59 14.81 -4.67
N SER A 83 -6.09 14.48 -3.49
CA SER A 83 -6.19 15.34 -2.31
C SER A 83 -5.42 16.65 -2.50
N PRO A 84 -5.93 17.79 -1.97
CA PRO A 84 -5.22 19.06 -2.00
C PRO A 84 -4.01 19.10 -1.04
N VAL A 85 -3.87 18.11 -0.16
CA VAL A 85 -2.79 18.07 0.84
C VAL A 85 -1.57 17.36 0.26
N PRO A 86 -0.37 17.96 0.28
CA PRO A 86 0.85 17.28 -0.15
C PRO A 86 1.30 16.26 0.90
N PHE A 87 1.48 15.01 0.47
CA PHE A 87 2.01 13.92 1.30
C PHE A 87 2.69 12.86 0.45
N TYR A 88 3.55 12.05 1.08
CA TYR A 88 3.97 10.79 0.49
C TYR A 88 3.03 9.66 0.92
N GLY A 89 2.49 8.96 -0.07
CA GLY A 89 1.54 7.87 0.13
C GLY A 89 2.20 6.51 -0.04
N LEU A 90 1.94 5.61 0.89
CA LEU A 90 2.24 4.19 0.81
C LEU A 90 0.93 3.40 1.00
N HIS A 91 0.84 2.24 0.37
CA HIS A 91 -0.29 1.32 0.54
C HIS A 91 0.18 -0.13 0.64
N ASN A 92 -0.67 -0.98 1.23
CA ASN A 92 -0.41 -2.40 1.44
C ASN A 92 0.91 -2.66 2.18
N ILE A 93 1.09 -2.00 3.32
CA ILE A 93 2.31 -2.12 4.13
C ILE A 93 2.10 -3.21 5.18
N ARG A 94 3.10 -4.08 5.34
CA ARG A 94 3.16 -5.06 6.41
C ARG A 94 4.34 -4.72 7.31
N LEU A 95 4.06 -4.40 8.57
CA LEU A 95 5.06 -4.13 9.59
C LEU A 95 5.15 -5.33 10.54
N GLY A 96 6.35 -5.85 10.74
CA GLY A 96 6.61 -6.92 11.71
C GLY A 96 7.47 -6.41 12.86
N LEU A 97 7.06 -6.70 14.10
CA LEU A 97 7.86 -6.49 15.30
C LEU A 97 7.79 -7.75 16.17
N GLY A 98 8.87 -8.54 16.16
CA GLY A 98 8.87 -9.88 16.77
C GLY A 98 7.81 -10.76 16.13
N GLU A 99 6.91 -11.31 16.95
CA GLU A 99 5.77 -12.12 16.50
C GLU A 99 4.53 -11.29 16.09
N SER A 100 4.55 -9.98 16.35
CA SER A 100 3.44 -9.10 16.01
C SER A 100 3.53 -8.60 14.58
N ILE A 101 2.42 -8.71 13.85
CA ILE A 101 2.30 -8.22 12.47
C ILE A 101 1.14 -7.23 12.41
N ALA A 102 1.42 -6.03 11.93
CA ALA A 102 0.42 -5.03 11.62
C ALA A 102 0.32 -4.86 10.09
N ASN A 103 -0.91 -4.87 9.57
CA ASN A 103 -1.19 -4.54 8.19
C ASN A 103 -1.77 -3.13 8.14
N ILE A 104 -1.22 -2.29 7.26
CA ILE A 104 -1.66 -0.91 7.07
C ILE A 104 -2.08 -0.77 5.61
N ASP A 105 -3.35 -0.47 5.38
CA ASP A 105 -3.90 -0.30 4.04
C ASP A 105 -3.33 0.96 3.37
N PHE A 106 -3.30 2.08 4.11
CA PHE A 106 -2.73 3.35 3.66
C PHE A 106 -1.93 4.04 4.77
N LEU A 107 -0.73 4.54 4.42
CA LEU A 107 0.10 5.39 5.27
C LEU A 107 0.38 6.69 4.52
N MET A 108 0.04 7.80 5.14
CA MET A 108 0.29 9.15 4.63
C MET A 108 1.34 9.80 5.50
N ILE A 109 2.41 10.30 4.87
CA ILE A 109 3.50 10.98 5.55
C ILE A 109 3.45 12.45 5.14
N THR A 110 3.15 13.32 6.10
CA THR A 110 3.11 14.77 5.92
C THR A 110 4.24 15.43 6.71
N HIS A 111 4.68 16.61 6.27
CA HIS A 111 5.72 17.39 6.94
C HIS A 111 5.21 18.16 8.17
N GLN A 112 3.90 18.42 8.20
CA GLN A 112 3.20 19.12 9.27
C GLN A 112 1.86 18.42 9.50
N PHE A 113 1.38 18.45 10.74
CA PHE A 113 0.00 18.07 11.01
C PHE A 113 -0.93 19.08 10.35
N CYS A 114 -1.98 18.60 9.71
CA CYS A 114 -3.07 19.47 9.25
C CYS A 114 -3.75 20.00 10.52
N ASN A 115 -3.56 21.29 10.81
CA ASN A 115 -4.34 22.01 11.82
C ASN A 115 -5.75 22.29 11.33
#